data_AF-A0A762C8R2-F1
#
_entry.id   AF-A0A762C8R2-F1
#
_cell.length_a   1.000
_cell.length_b   1.000
_cell.length_c   1.000
_cell.angle_alpha   90.00
_cell.angle_beta   90.00
_cell.angle_gamma   90.00
#
_symmetry.space_group_name_H-M   'P 1'
#
loop_
_entity.id
_entity.type
_entity.pdbx_description
1 polymer ?
#
loop_
_entity_poly.entity_id
_entity_poly.type
_entity_poly.pdbx_seq_one_letter_code
_entity_poly.pdbx_strand_id
1 'polypeptide(L)'
;MSAGTLTLTNDTDAVTGSGTAFTAELAAGDFIVVTVGGIPYTLPVKAVNNNTSLTLVSVYTGPTQSGAAWSAVPRVALNMVTAALVAQSAEALRGLNYDKQNWQQFFTADGDVTITLPDTSQTTGPSAKKLIN
;
A
#
# COMPACT_ATOMS: atom_id res chain seq x y z
N MET A 1 -13.76 2.34 -10.60
CA MET A 1 -14.14 1.29 -11.57
C MET A 1 -13.47 1.63 -12.88
N SER A 2 -12.77 0.66 -13.46
CA SER A 2 -12.09 0.82 -14.75
C SER A 2 -13.10 0.90 -15.90
N ALA A 3 -12.68 1.44 -17.04
CA ALA A 3 -13.54 1.54 -18.21
C ALA A 3 -13.77 0.16 -18.86
N GLY A 4 -14.91 0.02 -19.53
CA GLY A 4 -15.28 -1.22 -20.22
C GLY A 4 -15.69 -2.35 -19.27
N THR A 5 -15.82 -3.55 -19.83
CA THR A 5 -16.29 -4.74 -19.12
C THR A 5 -15.47 -5.97 -19.47
N LEU A 6 -15.48 -6.96 -18.60
CA LEU A 6 -14.80 -8.23 -18.77
C LEU A 6 -15.76 -9.36 -19.08
N THR A 7 -15.29 -10.30 -19.88
CA THR A 7 -15.85 -11.65 -19.98
C THR A 7 -14.86 -12.61 -19.33
N LEU A 8 -15.37 -13.33 -18.32
CA LEU A 8 -14.66 -14.34 -17.56
C LEU A 8 -15.34 -15.68 -17.82
N THR A 9 -14.55 -16.69 -18.15
CA THR A 9 -15.03 -18.05 -18.39
C THR A 9 -14.49 -18.97 -17.32
N ASN A 10 -15.40 -19.74 -16.70
CA ASN A 10 -15.05 -20.71 -15.68
C ASN A 10 -13.99 -21.69 -16.19
N ASP A 11 -13.04 -22.02 -15.33
CA ASP A 11 -11.95 -22.97 -15.58
C ASP A 11 -10.99 -22.56 -16.72
N THR A 12 -10.89 -21.25 -16.98
CA THR A 12 -9.93 -20.69 -17.94
C THR A 12 -9.12 -19.56 -17.30
N ASP A 13 -7.92 -19.31 -17.81
CA ASP A 13 -7.06 -18.19 -17.41
C ASP A 13 -7.14 -16.99 -18.35
N ALA A 14 -7.86 -17.14 -19.48
CA ALA A 14 -8.04 -16.09 -20.46
C ALA A 14 -9.15 -15.12 -20.03
N VAL A 15 -8.84 -13.82 -20.08
CA VAL A 15 -9.83 -12.75 -19.86
C VAL A 15 -9.94 -11.94 -21.15
N THR A 16 -11.17 -11.70 -21.58
CA THR A 16 -11.46 -10.82 -22.71
C THR A 16 -12.17 -9.56 -22.21
N GLY A 17 -11.75 -8.41 -22.73
CA GLY A 17 -12.31 -7.12 -22.40
C GLY A 17 -13.08 -6.52 -23.57
N SER A 18 -14.10 -5.72 -23.26
CA SER A 18 -14.83 -4.90 -24.22
C SER A 18 -14.76 -3.44 -23.77
N GLY A 19 -14.30 -2.53 -24.64
CA GLY A 19 -14.08 -1.12 -24.29
C GLY A 19 -12.99 -0.91 -23.23
N THR A 20 -12.06 -1.85 -23.10
CA THR A 20 -10.96 -1.82 -22.13
C THR A 20 -9.68 -1.29 -22.76
N ALA A 21 -8.76 -0.81 -21.93
CA ALA A 21 -7.42 -0.35 -22.33
C ALA A 21 -6.34 -1.01 -21.46
N PHE A 22 -6.27 -2.34 -21.43
CA PHE A 22 -5.41 -3.06 -20.49
C PHE A 22 -3.95 -2.65 -20.50
N THR A 23 -3.36 -2.33 -21.67
CA THR A 23 -1.94 -1.95 -21.73
C THR A 23 -1.64 -0.60 -21.07
N ALA A 24 -2.64 0.24 -20.86
CA ALA A 24 -2.51 1.53 -20.18
C ALA A 24 -2.82 1.43 -18.67
N GLU A 25 -3.63 0.46 -18.26
CA GLU A 25 -4.16 0.34 -16.89
C GLU A 25 -3.48 -0.76 -16.06
N LEU A 26 -2.87 -1.75 -16.71
CA LEU A 26 -2.36 -2.95 -16.06
C LEU A 26 -0.98 -3.34 -16.58
N ALA A 27 -0.18 -3.91 -15.68
CA ALA A 27 1.01 -4.68 -16.00
C ALA A 27 0.90 -6.10 -15.42
N ALA A 28 1.78 -6.99 -15.89
CA ALA A 28 1.94 -8.30 -15.25
C ALA A 28 2.22 -8.12 -13.74
N GLY A 29 1.61 -8.96 -12.89
CA GLY A 29 1.71 -8.90 -11.44
C GLY A 29 0.74 -7.92 -10.74
N ASP A 30 0.00 -7.11 -11.50
CA ASP A 30 -1.13 -6.37 -10.94
C ASP A 30 -2.34 -7.28 -10.70
N PHE A 31 -3.40 -6.75 -10.08
CA PHE A 31 -4.62 -7.49 -9.79
C PHE A 31 -5.83 -6.82 -10.43
N ILE A 32 -6.82 -7.65 -10.76
CA ILE A 32 -8.16 -7.21 -11.18
C ILE A 32 -9.14 -7.61 -10.09
N VAL A 33 -10.03 -6.70 -9.71
CA VAL A 33 -11.15 -7.01 -8.81
C VAL A 33 -12.45 -6.94 -9.61
N VAL A 34 -13.25 -8.01 -9.52
CA VAL A 34 -14.60 -8.12 -10.10
C VAL A 34 -15.56 -8.64 -9.05
N THR A 35 -16.85 -8.36 -9.22
CA THR A 35 -17.91 -8.99 -8.44
C THR A 35 -18.83 -9.76 -9.37
N VAL A 36 -18.89 -11.08 -9.20
CA VAL A 36 -19.71 -11.98 -10.00
C VAL A 36 -20.67 -12.71 -9.07
N GLY A 37 -21.98 -12.62 -9.34
CA GLY A 37 -23.00 -13.22 -8.48
C GLY A 37 -22.99 -12.72 -7.02
N GLY A 38 -22.53 -11.49 -6.78
CA GLY A 38 -22.39 -10.91 -5.44
C GLY A 38 -21.11 -11.31 -4.69
N ILE A 39 -20.26 -12.16 -5.28
CA ILE A 39 -19.00 -12.61 -4.68
C ILE A 39 -17.84 -11.83 -5.32
N PRO A 40 -16.96 -11.18 -4.54
CA PRO A 40 -15.77 -10.52 -5.06
C PRO A 40 -14.68 -11.55 -5.40
N TYR A 41 -14.03 -11.37 -6.55
CA TYR A 41 -12.87 -12.13 -6.98
C TYR A 41 -11.68 -11.20 -7.21
N THR A 42 -10.53 -11.58 -6.64
CA THR A 42 -9.25 -10.90 -6.85
C THR A 42 -8.39 -11.76 -7.78
N LEU A 43 -8.18 -11.29 -9.00
CA LEU A 43 -7.61 -12.04 -10.10
C LEU A 43 -6.21 -11.51 -10.44
N PRO A 44 -5.13 -12.24 -10.11
CA PRO A 44 -3.77 -11.82 -10.43
C PRO A 44 -3.49 -11.91 -11.93
N VAL A 45 -2.97 -10.83 -12.52
CA VAL A 45 -2.62 -10.74 -13.93
C VAL A 45 -1.25 -11.37 -14.17
N LYS A 46 -1.18 -12.39 -15.01
CA LYS A 46 0.08 -13.01 -15.46
C LYS A 46 0.71 -12.23 -16.60
N ALA A 47 -0.08 -11.87 -17.60
CA ALA A 47 0.38 -11.12 -18.77
C ALA A 47 -0.77 -10.30 -19.36
N VAL A 48 -0.45 -9.10 -19.87
CA VAL A 48 -1.35 -8.32 -20.71
C VAL A 48 -0.98 -8.57 -22.16
N ASN A 49 -1.88 -9.18 -22.93
CA ASN A 49 -1.60 -9.59 -24.30
C ASN A 49 -1.82 -8.41 -25.27
N ASN A 50 -2.89 -7.63 -25.04
CA ASN A 50 -3.22 -6.40 -25.75
C ASN A 50 -4.30 -5.63 -24.96
N ASN A 51 -4.87 -4.57 -25.53
CA ASN A 51 -5.86 -3.70 -24.86
C ASN A 51 -7.13 -4.43 -24.40
N THR A 52 -7.47 -5.57 -25.00
CA THR A 52 -8.73 -6.30 -24.76
C THR A 52 -8.52 -7.77 -24.42
N SER A 53 -7.28 -8.20 -24.16
CA SER A 53 -6.96 -9.57 -23.77
C SER A 53 -5.81 -9.60 -22.78
N LEU A 54 -5.98 -10.41 -21.74
CA LEU A 54 -4.94 -10.72 -20.77
C LEU A 54 -5.09 -12.16 -20.28
N THR A 55 -4.06 -12.63 -19.59
CA THR A 55 -3.99 -13.97 -19.01
C THR A 55 -3.78 -13.86 -17.50
N LEU A 56 -4.49 -14.67 -16.73
CA LEU A 56 -4.39 -14.74 -15.26
C LEU A 56 -3.29 -15.70 -14.82
N VAL A 57 -2.84 -15.58 -13.57
CA VAL A 57 -1.86 -16.52 -12.99
C VAL A 57 -2.50 -17.87 -12.71
N SER A 58 -3.74 -17.87 -12.25
CA SER A 58 -4.55 -19.06 -11.97
C SER A 58 -5.85 -19.00 -12.75
N VAL A 59 -6.39 -20.17 -13.10
CA VAL A 59 -7.71 -20.27 -13.74
C VAL A 59 -8.78 -19.59 -12.89
N TYR A 60 -9.74 -18.96 -13.55
CA TYR A 60 -10.87 -18.34 -12.90
C TYR A 60 -11.88 -19.40 -12.46
N THR A 61 -12.11 -19.48 -11.14
CA THR A 61 -12.96 -20.51 -10.51
C THR A 61 -14.41 -20.07 -10.29
N GLY A 62 -14.73 -18.82 -10.61
CA GLY A 62 -16.09 -18.29 -10.47
C GLY A 62 -17.00 -18.63 -11.66
N PRO A 63 -18.30 -18.26 -11.59
CA PRO A 63 -19.26 -18.45 -12.67
C PRO A 63 -18.84 -17.71 -13.95
N THR A 64 -19.08 -18.33 -15.11
CA THR A 64 -18.91 -17.66 -16.41
C THR A 64 -19.84 -16.45 -16.49
N GLN A 65 -19.26 -15.27 -16.73
CA GLN A 65 -20.00 -14.03 -16.85
C GLN A 65 -19.38 -13.13 -17.92
N SER A 66 -20.24 -12.56 -18.77
CA SER A 66 -19.91 -11.47 -19.68
C SER A 66 -20.43 -10.15 -19.13
N GLY A 67 -19.79 -9.05 -19.50
CA GLY A 67 -20.19 -7.71 -19.06
C GLY A 67 -19.84 -7.41 -17.61
N ALA A 68 -18.91 -8.16 -17.00
CA ALA A 68 -18.51 -7.95 -15.62
C ALA A 68 -17.77 -6.62 -15.48
N ALA A 69 -18.24 -5.79 -14.56
CA ALA A 69 -17.57 -4.55 -14.24
C ALA A 69 -16.35 -4.82 -13.34
N TRP A 70 -15.29 -4.02 -13.48
CA TRP A 70 -13.98 -4.38 -12.94
C TRP A 70 -13.18 -3.16 -12.45
N SER A 71 -12.14 -3.40 -11.66
CA SER A 71 -11.17 -2.38 -11.27
C SER A 71 -9.76 -2.92 -11.31
N ALA A 72 -8.84 -2.16 -11.92
CA ALA A 72 -7.42 -2.40 -11.84
C ALA A 72 -6.89 -2.07 -10.43
N VAL A 73 -6.05 -2.94 -9.88
CA VAL A 73 -5.34 -2.74 -8.61
C VAL A 73 -3.84 -2.90 -8.89
N PRO A 74 -3.10 -1.78 -9.01
CA PRO A 74 -1.66 -1.82 -9.25
C PRO A 74 -0.94 -2.50 -8.08
N ARG A 75 0.07 -3.33 -8.36
CA ARG A 75 0.87 -3.98 -7.31
C ARG A 75 1.51 -2.96 -6.37
N VAL A 76 1.85 -1.79 -6.90
CA VAL A 76 2.49 -0.70 -6.13
C VAL A 76 1.52 -0.21 -5.05
N ALA A 77 0.22 -0.16 -5.31
CA ALA A 77 -0.77 0.22 -4.30
C ALA A 77 -0.79 -0.74 -3.11
N LEU A 78 -0.68 -2.05 -3.35
CA LEU A 78 -0.58 -3.05 -2.28
C LEU A 78 0.75 -2.95 -1.52
N ASN A 79 1.86 -2.75 -2.23
CA ASN A 79 3.18 -2.60 -1.60
C ASN A 79 3.32 -1.31 -0.79
N MET A 80 2.62 -0.23 -1.19
CA MET A 80 2.64 1.04 -0.47
C MET A 80 2.06 0.93 0.94
N VAL A 81 1.08 0.07 1.18
CA VAL A 81 0.52 -0.16 2.53
C VAL A 81 1.60 -0.74 3.45
N THR A 82 2.30 -1.78 2.98
CA THR A 82 3.41 -2.38 3.73
C THR A 82 4.53 -1.37 3.94
N ALA A 83 4.89 -0.60 2.92
CA ALA A 83 5.93 0.43 3.03
C ALA A 83 5.55 1.55 4.02
N ALA A 84 4.29 1.99 4.01
CA ALA A 84 3.78 3.00 4.94
C ALA A 84 3.80 2.50 6.39
N LEU A 85 3.42 1.24 6.63
CA LEU A 85 3.50 0.62 7.95
C LEU A 85 4.95 0.52 8.44
N VAL A 86 5.89 0.14 7.56
CA VAL A 86 7.32 0.12 7.87
C VAL A 86 7.84 1.52 8.19
N ALA A 87 7.43 2.55 7.43
CA ALA A 87 7.82 3.93 7.69
C ALA A 87 7.29 4.42 9.06
N GLN A 88 6.00 4.19 9.36
CA GLN A 88 5.39 4.55 10.64
C GLN A 88 6.05 3.84 11.83
N SER A 89 6.33 2.54 11.69
CA SER A 89 7.01 1.79 12.76
C SER A 89 8.45 2.26 12.97
N ALA A 90 9.20 2.55 11.91
CA ALA A 90 10.54 3.12 12.01
C ALA A 90 10.53 4.52 12.65
N GLU A 91 9.55 5.36 12.32
CA GLU A 91 9.36 6.68 12.93
C GLU A 91 9.01 6.56 14.42
N ALA A 92 8.09 5.68 14.78
CA ALA A 92 7.74 5.41 16.18
C ALA A 92 8.94 4.92 16.99
N LEU A 93 9.71 3.97 16.46
CA LEU A 93 10.93 3.47 17.11
C LEU A 93 11.99 4.57 17.26
N ARG A 94 12.13 5.45 16.27
CA ARG A 94 13.04 6.61 16.36
C ARG A 94 12.58 7.58 17.44
N GLY A 95 11.28 7.86 17.52
CA GLY A 95 10.68 8.67 18.57
C GLY A 95 10.98 8.13 19.97
N LEU A 96 10.79 6.84 20.21
CA LEU A 96 11.11 6.20 21.50
C LEU A 96 12.60 6.31 21.86
N ASN A 97 13.49 6.19 20.86
CA ASN A 97 14.93 6.38 21.08
C ASN A 97 15.29 7.83 21.41
N TYR A 98 14.66 8.80 20.75
CA TYR A 98 14.84 10.21 21.08
C TYR A 98 14.28 10.53 22.46
N ASP A 99 13.10 10.03 22.83
CA ASP A 99 12.56 10.22 24.17
C ASP A 99 13.54 9.73 25.24
N LYS A 100 14.13 8.54 25.04
CA LYS A 100 15.16 8.02 25.96
C LYS A 100 16.35 8.98 26.09
N GLN A 101 16.86 9.49 24.97
CA GLN A 101 17.99 10.43 24.95
C GLN A 101 17.62 11.80 25.55
N ASN A 102 16.43 12.30 25.23
CA ASN A 102 15.87 13.56 25.72
C ASN A 102 15.71 13.50 27.24
N TRP A 103 15.09 12.44 27.77
CA TRP A 103 14.93 12.25 29.22
C TRP A 103 16.27 12.12 29.93
N GLN A 104 17.22 11.39 29.35
CA GLN A 104 18.57 11.28 29.93
C GLN A 104 19.24 12.66 30.02
N GLN A 105 19.22 13.44 28.94
CA GLN A 105 19.79 14.79 28.93
C GLN A 105 19.07 15.71 29.92
N PHE A 106 17.73 15.74 29.89
CA PHE A 106 16.92 16.58 30.75
C PHE A 106 17.21 16.38 32.24
N PHE A 107 17.42 15.13 32.69
CA PHE A 107 17.69 14.85 34.10
C PHE A 107 19.17 14.95 34.50
N THR A 108 20.12 14.88 33.56
CA THR A 108 21.54 14.76 33.90
C THR A 108 22.39 15.99 33.58
N ALA A 109 22.00 16.79 32.58
CA ALA A 109 22.75 17.97 32.19
C ALA A 109 22.59 19.11 33.20
N ASP A 110 23.63 19.93 33.40
CA ASP A 110 23.59 21.07 34.33
C ASP A 110 23.10 22.38 33.66
N GLY A 111 22.99 22.41 32.32
CA GLY A 111 22.64 23.58 31.51
C GLY A 111 21.36 23.42 30.69
N ASP A 112 21.27 24.12 29.56
CA ASP A 112 20.19 23.88 28.59
C ASP A 112 20.42 22.58 27.81
N VAL A 113 19.33 21.92 27.43
CA VAL A 113 19.31 20.67 26.66
C VAL A 113 18.49 20.86 25.40
N THR A 114 18.87 20.15 24.34
CA THR A 114 18.12 20.14 23.08
C THR A 114 17.30 18.87 22.99
N ILE A 115 15.99 19.03 22.92
CA ILE A 115 15.00 17.98 22.77
C ILE A 115 14.79 17.77 21.27
N THR A 116 14.97 16.54 20.81
CA THR A 116 14.70 16.14 19.42
C THR A 116 13.39 15.37 19.35
N LEU A 117 12.46 15.79 18.48
CA LEU A 117 11.18 15.13 18.27
C LEU A 117 11.27 14.04 17.18
N PRO A 118 10.28 13.13 17.07
CA PRO A 118 10.30 12.04 16.10
C PRO A 118 10.43 12.49 14.63
N ASP A 119 9.90 13.68 14.32
CA ASP A 119 9.98 14.37 13.02
C ASP A 119 11.31 15.10 12.79
N THR A 120 12.29 14.92 13.67
CA THR A 120 13.61 15.55 13.69
C THR A 120 13.62 17.04 14.04
N SER A 121 12.46 17.65 14.30
CA SER A 121 12.42 19.01 14.82
C SER A 121 13.05 19.08 16.21
N GLN A 122 13.60 20.23 16.55
CA GLN A 122 14.35 20.43 17.78
C GLN A 122 13.85 21.66 18.54
N THR A 123 13.87 21.56 19.86
CA THR A 123 13.64 22.69 20.76
C THR A 123 14.64 22.65 21.90
N THR A 124 15.10 23.81 22.35
CA THR A 124 16.09 23.93 23.43
C THR A 124 15.44 24.56 24.65
N GLY A 125 15.70 23.98 25.82
CA GLY A 125 15.19 24.47 27.09
C GLY A 125 16.07 24.05 28.27
N PRO A 126 15.80 24.57 29.48
CA PRO A 126 16.58 24.26 30.67
C PRO A 126 16.43 22.79 31.09
N SER A 127 17.51 22.17 31.55
CA SER A 127 17.45 20.86 32.19
C SER A 127 16.72 20.91 33.54
N ALA A 128 16.33 19.75 34.06
CA ALA A 128 15.76 19.63 35.40
C ALA A 128 16.70 20.21 36.47
N LYS A 129 18.01 19.93 36.38
CA LYS A 129 19.01 20.47 37.32
C LYS A 129 19.13 21.99 37.25
N LYS A 130 19.03 22.59 36.06
CA LYS A 130 19.07 24.05 35.88
C LYS A 130 17.81 24.73 36.43
N LEU A 131 16.67 24.04 36.43
CA LEU A 131 15.41 24.59 36.96
C LEU A 131 15.33 24.58 38.49
N ILE A 132 16.07 23.68 39.16
CA ILE A 132 16.01 23.50 40.62
C ILE A 132 17.19 24.13 41.37
N ASN A 133 18.19 24.63 40.65
CA ASN A 133 19.37 25.33 41.18
C ASN A 133 19.33 26.81 40.78
#